data_AF-A0A8T6P6X3-F1
#
_entry.id   AF-A0A8T6P6X3-F1
#
_cell.length_a   1.000
_cell.length_b   1.000
_cell.length_c   1.000
_cell.angle_alpha   90.00
_cell.angle_beta   90.00
_cell.angle_gamma   90.00
#
_symmetry.space_group_name_H-M   'P 1'
#
loop_
_entity.id
_entity.type
_entity.pdbx_description
1 polymer ?
#
loop_
_entity_poly.entity_id
_entity_poly.type
_entity_poly.pdbx_seq_one_letter_code
_entity_poly.pdbx_strand_id
1 'polypeptide(L)'
;MSSEQDLDFPAWDDGEAAQERQDRAARRAERRRNRRRFPWLGILIGLALGVAGGLYYAWQVNPVQYRDIAPNQLSAEDQRSFILLVSQTYLREQDVARARVRLSWLGANDPAALVADEADSAFLSGADPAEIRALTVLAEALGAEPQAAAVFSGTFQPTSPPATVSPTPDLTQTLAPLFAVTPTITPTPEPIATFTPTPAILVEETEFELVSLLATCRAAGLISLLIFDENGEGVPAIEVRVSWGLGTDSR
;
A
#
# COMPACT_ATOMS: atom_id res chain seq x y z
N MET A 1 7.10 59.57 -97.06
CA MET A 1 6.34 58.68 -96.16
C MET A 1 7.13 57.39 -96.02
N SER A 2 6.99 56.74 -94.87
CA SER A 2 7.77 55.60 -94.37
C SER A 2 9.10 55.97 -93.71
N SER A 3 9.05 55.85 -92.40
CA SER A 3 10.16 55.86 -91.45
C SER A 3 10.31 54.44 -90.93
N GLU A 4 11.44 53.80 -91.22
CA GLU A 4 11.88 52.55 -90.61
C GLU A 4 12.87 52.89 -89.48
N GLN A 5 12.57 52.43 -88.28
CA GLN A 5 13.45 52.51 -87.10
C GLN A 5 14.19 51.18 -87.00
N ASP A 6 15.49 51.19 -87.30
CA ASP A 6 16.40 50.12 -86.93
C ASP A 6 16.64 50.19 -85.41
N LEU A 7 16.03 49.25 -84.68
CA LEU A 7 16.29 49.04 -83.26
C LEU A 7 17.53 48.16 -83.12
N ASP A 8 18.67 48.81 -82.90
CA ASP A 8 19.93 48.17 -82.52
C ASP A 8 19.81 47.64 -81.08
N PHE A 9 19.65 46.33 -80.94
CA PHE A 9 19.62 45.68 -79.63
C PHE A 9 21.07 45.51 -79.13
N PRO A 10 21.41 46.02 -77.93
CA PRO A 10 22.74 45.78 -77.37
C PRO A 10 22.94 44.28 -77.21
N ALA A 11 24.07 43.77 -77.71
CA ALA A 11 24.51 42.39 -77.49
C ALA A 11 24.57 42.15 -75.97
N TRP A 12 23.62 41.37 -75.46
CA TRP A 12 23.59 40.98 -74.06
C TRP A 12 24.85 40.16 -73.78
N ASP A 13 25.66 40.60 -72.82
CA ASP A 13 26.82 39.86 -72.34
C ASP A 13 26.34 38.66 -71.52
N ASP A 14 26.12 37.55 -72.20
CA ASP A 14 25.66 36.28 -71.62
C ASP A 14 26.61 35.75 -70.52
N GLY A 15 27.85 36.25 -70.49
CA GLY A 15 28.86 35.89 -69.51
C GLY A 15 28.56 36.41 -68.10
N GLU A 16 28.15 37.68 -67.97
CA GLU A 16 27.94 38.32 -66.66
C GLU A 16 26.74 37.73 -65.92
N ALA A 17 25.64 37.47 -66.63
CA ALA A 17 24.44 36.85 -66.06
C ALA A 17 24.70 35.41 -65.59
N ALA A 18 25.59 34.68 -66.27
CA ALA A 18 25.98 33.34 -65.86
C ALA A 18 26.87 33.37 -64.61
N GLN A 19 27.82 34.29 -64.54
CA GLN A 19 28.70 34.48 -63.38
C GLN A 19 27.91 34.85 -62.12
N GLU A 20 26.96 35.78 -62.23
CA GLU A 20 26.18 36.22 -61.06
C GLU A 20 25.28 35.10 -60.50
N ARG A 21 24.77 34.23 -61.38
CA ARG A 21 23.99 33.04 -60.97
C ARG A 21 24.87 32.01 -60.26
N GLN A 22 26.10 31.79 -60.75
CA GLN A 22 27.06 30.88 -60.14
C GLN A 22 27.49 31.39 -58.75
N ASP A 23 27.76 32.69 -58.61
CA ASP A 23 28.12 33.32 -57.35
C ASP A 23 27.01 33.25 -56.30
N ARG A 24 25.76 33.51 -56.71
CA ARG A 24 24.61 33.40 -55.82
C ARG A 24 24.35 31.94 -55.43
N ALA A 25 24.64 30.97 -56.30
CA ALA A 25 24.55 29.55 -55.98
C ALA A 25 25.64 29.10 -54.99
N ALA A 26 26.90 29.55 -55.18
CA ALA A 26 28.01 29.26 -54.29
C ALA A 26 27.77 29.82 -52.87
N ARG A 27 27.33 31.08 -52.76
CA ARG A 27 27.01 31.70 -51.47
C ARG A 27 25.85 31.03 -50.73
N ARG A 28 24.89 30.43 -51.46
CA ARG A 28 23.79 29.66 -50.86
C ARG A 28 24.22 28.27 -50.39
N ALA A 29 25.19 27.65 -51.08
CA ALA A 29 25.74 26.35 -50.69
C ALA A 29 26.56 26.43 -49.39
N GLU A 30 27.35 27.50 -49.24
CA GLU A 30 28.22 27.68 -48.08
C GLU A 30 27.44 27.88 -46.77
N ARG A 31 26.32 28.62 -46.81
CA ARG A 31 25.47 28.83 -45.63
C ARG A 31 24.77 27.56 -45.11
N ARG A 32 24.64 26.50 -45.92
CA ARG A 32 23.99 25.25 -45.49
C ARG A 32 24.91 24.28 -44.76
N ARG A 33 26.23 24.45 -44.86
CA ARG A 33 27.19 23.49 -44.28
C ARG A 33 27.34 23.61 -42.75
N ASN A 34 26.99 24.77 -42.18
CA ASN A 34 27.22 25.08 -40.77
C ASN A 34 25.96 24.97 -39.89
N ARG A 35 25.05 24.00 -40.14
CA ARG A 35 23.76 23.97 -39.42
C ARG A 35 23.43 22.73 -38.61
N ARG A 36 24.26 21.69 -38.50
CA ARG A 36 23.98 20.56 -37.58
C ARG A 36 25.25 19.86 -37.07
N ARG A 37 26.12 20.57 -36.38
CA ARG A 37 26.92 19.92 -35.33
C ARG A 37 26.05 19.88 -34.08
N PHE A 38 25.04 19.00 -34.10
CA PHE A 38 24.20 18.76 -32.93
C PHE A 38 25.16 18.36 -31.80
N PRO A 39 25.17 19.05 -30.64
CA PRO A 39 26.20 18.89 -29.61
C PRO A 39 25.97 17.62 -28.80
N TRP A 40 25.82 16.47 -29.48
CA TRP A 40 25.50 15.18 -28.89
C TRP A 40 26.58 14.75 -27.89
N LEU A 41 27.85 15.11 -28.14
CA LEU A 41 28.94 14.93 -27.18
C LEU A 41 28.68 15.68 -25.85
N GLY A 42 28.10 16.88 -25.89
CA GLY A 42 27.78 17.63 -24.67
C GLY A 42 26.70 16.95 -23.84
N ILE A 43 25.68 16.39 -24.51
CA ILE A 43 24.63 15.60 -23.86
C ILE A 43 25.21 14.33 -23.23
N LEU A 44 26.09 13.62 -23.96
CA LEU A 44 26.73 12.41 -23.43
C LEU A 44 27.60 12.70 -22.21
N ILE A 45 28.38 13.79 -22.24
CA ILE A 45 29.22 14.19 -21.10
C ILE A 45 28.35 14.59 -19.90
N GLY A 46 27.27 15.34 -20.13
CA GLY A 46 26.32 15.70 -19.08
C GLY A 46 25.62 14.48 -18.47
N LEU A 47 25.20 13.53 -19.30
CA LEU A 47 24.60 12.26 -18.85
C LEU A 47 25.59 11.43 -18.04
N ALA A 48 26.82 11.29 -18.53
CA ALA A 48 27.87 10.54 -17.83
C ALA A 48 28.18 11.16 -16.47
N LEU A 49 28.30 12.49 -16.39
CA LEU A 49 28.50 13.21 -15.13
C LEU A 49 27.31 13.07 -14.18
N GLY A 50 26.08 13.14 -14.71
CA GLY A 50 24.86 12.98 -13.91
C GLY A 50 24.73 11.57 -13.33
N VAL A 51 24.97 10.54 -14.14
CA VAL A 51 24.95 9.13 -13.68
C VAL A 51 26.07 8.88 -12.68
N ALA A 52 27.29 9.35 -12.95
CA ALA A 52 28.42 9.17 -12.03
C ALA A 52 28.16 9.88 -10.69
N GLY A 53 27.67 11.12 -10.73
CA GLY A 53 27.32 11.88 -9.53
C GLY A 53 26.16 11.27 -8.76
N GLY A 54 25.10 10.86 -9.45
CA GLY A 54 23.93 10.22 -8.83
C GLY A 54 24.28 8.87 -8.19
N LEU A 55 25.12 8.06 -8.85
CA LEU A 55 25.57 6.78 -8.30
C LEU A 55 26.50 6.97 -7.10
N TYR A 56 27.42 7.93 -7.17
CA TYR A 56 28.29 8.29 -6.04
C TYR A 56 27.48 8.78 -4.85
N TYR A 57 26.48 9.64 -5.10
CA TYR A 57 25.58 10.15 -4.07
C TYR A 57 24.75 9.03 -3.44
N ALA A 58 24.16 8.16 -4.28
CA ALA A 58 23.38 7.01 -3.82
C ALA A 58 24.22 6.09 -2.92
N TRP A 59 25.49 5.84 -3.27
CA TRP A 59 26.35 4.98 -2.45
C TRP A 59 26.88 5.63 -1.17
N GLN A 60 27.31 6.90 -1.19
CA GLN A 60 27.92 7.52 -0.01
C GLN A 60 26.93 8.15 0.97
N VAL A 61 25.80 8.69 0.48
CA VAL A 61 24.85 9.39 1.35
C VAL A 61 23.78 8.45 1.87
N ASN A 62 23.40 7.42 1.08
CA ASN A 62 22.43 6.42 1.50
C ASN A 62 22.91 5.02 1.13
N PRO A 63 23.97 4.50 1.80
CA PRO A 63 24.43 3.14 1.56
C PRO A 63 23.24 2.20 1.73
N VAL A 64 22.99 1.37 0.70
CA VAL A 64 21.93 0.36 0.72
C VAL A 64 22.28 -0.61 1.84
N GLN A 65 21.74 -0.39 3.02
CA GLN A 65 21.80 -1.34 4.09
C GLN A 65 20.89 -2.50 3.68
N TYR A 66 21.47 -3.48 3.00
CA TYR A 66 20.91 -4.82 2.97
C TYR A 66 20.98 -5.35 4.39
N ARG A 67 20.03 -4.92 5.22
CA ARG A 67 19.76 -5.56 6.50
C ARG A 67 19.25 -6.92 6.11
N ASP A 68 20.10 -7.93 6.17
CA ASP A 68 19.74 -9.32 5.95
C ASP A 68 18.50 -9.58 6.82
N ILE A 69 17.33 -9.66 6.17
CA ILE A 69 16.03 -9.86 6.82
C ILE A 69 15.95 -11.35 7.16
N ALA A 70 16.86 -11.82 8.00
CA ALA A 70 16.64 -13.07 8.70
C ALA A 70 15.42 -12.83 9.62
N PRO A 71 14.41 -13.71 9.63
CA PRO A 71 13.18 -13.43 10.37
C PRO A 71 13.35 -13.25 11.89
N ASN A 72 14.52 -13.65 12.40
CA ASN A 72 14.97 -13.45 13.78
C ASN A 72 15.49 -12.02 14.08
N GLN A 73 15.65 -11.16 13.08
CA GLN A 73 16.02 -9.74 13.21
C GLN A 73 14.81 -8.80 13.12
N LEU A 74 13.59 -9.34 12.95
CA LEU A 74 12.36 -8.57 12.99
C LEU A 74 12.10 -8.01 14.39
N SER A 75 11.47 -6.84 14.44
CA SER A 75 10.99 -6.28 15.71
C SER A 75 10.00 -7.26 16.36
N ALA A 76 9.85 -7.20 17.68
CA ALA A 76 8.92 -8.08 18.40
C ALA A 76 7.50 -7.99 17.80
N GLU A 77 7.09 -6.80 17.36
CA GLU A 77 5.76 -6.56 16.77
C GLU A 77 5.57 -7.24 15.41
N ASP A 78 6.60 -7.22 14.55
CA ASP A 78 6.49 -7.89 13.25
C ASP A 78 6.51 -9.43 13.41
N GLN A 79 7.17 -9.95 14.44
CA GLN A 79 7.14 -11.38 14.76
C GLN A 79 5.72 -11.81 15.15
N ARG A 80 5.02 -11.01 15.97
CA ARG A 80 3.60 -11.23 16.31
C ARG A 80 2.72 -11.26 15.07
N SER A 81 2.87 -10.26 14.21
CA SER A 81 2.14 -10.18 12.94
C SER A 81 2.39 -11.40 12.05
N PHE A 82 3.62 -11.91 12.01
CA PHE A 82 3.95 -13.14 11.28
C PHE A 82 3.27 -14.37 11.88
N ILE A 83 3.31 -14.54 13.21
CA ILE A 83 2.68 -15.65 13.93
C ILE A 83 1.17 -15.64 13.68
N LEU A 84 0.54 -14.47 13.77
CA LEU A 84 -0.87 -14.29 13.48
C LEU A 84 -1.23 -14.69 12.05
N LEU A 85 -0.46 -14.23 11.07
CA LEU A 85 -0.69 -14.56 9.66
C LEU A 85 -0.59 -16.07 9.40
N VAL A 86 0.41 -16.74 9.98
CA VAL A 86 0.56 -18.20 9.89
C VAL A 86 -0.64 -18.90 10.54
N SER A 87 -1.12 -18.40 11.68
CA SER A 87 -2.29 -18.93 12.40
C SER A 87 -3.59 -18.81 11.60
N GLN A 88 -3.84 -17.65 11.00
CA GLN A 88 -5.00 -17.45 10.12
C GLN A 88 -4.91 -18.31 8.86
N THR A 89 -3.72 -18.47 8.29
CA THR A 89 -3.49 -19.33 7.13
C THR A 89 -3.76 -20.80 7.49
N TYR A 90 -3.36 -21.23 8.69
CA TYR A 90 -3.64 -22.56 9.19
C TYR A 90 -5.15 -22.85 9.29
N LEU A 91 -5.97 -21.88 9.70
CA LEU A 91 -7.43 -22.08 9.74
C LEU A 91 -8.03 -22.44 8.37
N ARG A 92 -7.38 -22.02 7.26
CA ARG A 92 -7.82 -22.33 5.89
C ARG A 92 -7.15 -23.57 5.31
N GLU A 93 -5.83 -23.72 5.50
CA GLU A 93 -5.06 -24.83 4.91
C GLU A 93 -5.15 -26.11 5.75
N GLN A 94 -5.39 -26.00 7.06
CA GLN A 94 -5.40 -27.08 8.06
C GLN A 94 -4.14 -27.98 8.04
N ASP A 95 -3.03 -27.47 7.50
CA ASP A 95 -1.75 -28.17 7.41
C ASP A 95 -0.77 -27.70 8.50
N VAL A 96 -0.71 -28.47 9.58
CA VAL A 96 0.17 -28.22 10.74
C VAL A 96 1.65 -28.34 10.36
N ALA A 97 2.00 -29.27 9.47
CA ALA A 97 3.40 -29.50 9.09
C ALA A 97 3.96 -28.29 8.36
N ARG A 98 3.15 -27.71 7.46
CA ARG A 98 3.51 -26.48 6.75
C ARG A 98 3.57 -25.27 7.68
N ALA A 99 2.65 -25.14 8.63
CA ALA A 99 2.68 -24.07 9.62
C ALA A 99 3.97 -24.14 10.48
N ARG A 100 4.35 -25.35 10.93
CA ARG A 100 5.59 -25.57 11.70
C ARG A 100 6.85 -25.19 10.92
N VAL A 101 6.92 -25.52 9.63
CA VAL A 101 8.05 -25.10 8.77
C VAL A 101 8.11 -23.58 8.66
N ARG A 102 6.98 -22.89 8.45
CA ARG A 102 6.95 -21.43 8.40
C ARG A 102 7.37 -20.79 9.72
N LEU A 103 6.93 -21.33 10.86
CA LEU A 103 7.34 -20.85 12.19
C LEU A 103 8.81 -21.13 12.49
N SER A 104 9.39 -22.21 11.92
CA SER A 104 10.83 -22.49 12.10
C SER A 104 11.74 -21.40 11.52
N TRP A 105 11.23 -20.58 10.59
CA TRP A 105 11.97 -19.45 10.04
C TRP A 105 12.24 -18.34 11.06
N LEU A 106 11.44 -18.25 12.14
CA LEU A 106 11.71 -17.34 13.27
C LEU A 106 12.91 -17.79 14.11
N GLY A 107 13.42 -19.02 13.90
CA GLY A 107 14.57 -19.54 14.65
C GLY A 107 14.26 -19.87 16.11
N ALA A 108 12.98 -19.90 16.50
CA ALA A 108 12.58 -20.29 17.84
C ALA A 108 12.79 -21.80 18.06
N ASN A 109 13.40 -22.16 19.18
CA ASN A 109 13.67 -23.56 19.54
C ASN A 109 12.37 -24.38 19.71
N ASP A 110 11.28 -23.72 20.10
CA ASP A 110 9.95 -24.31 20.21
C ASP A 110 8.88 -23.38 19.61
N PRO A 111 8.43 -23.64 18.37
CA PRO A 111 7.39 -22.83 17.75
C PRO A 111 6.01 -23.05 18.39
N ALA A 112 5.77 -24.16 19.10
CA ALA A 112 4.48 -24.41 19.74
C ALA A 112 4.31 -23.55 20.99
N ALA A 113 5.34 -23.51 21.84
CA ALA A 113 5.35 -22.66 23.04
C ALA A 113 5.27 -21.17 22.69
N LEU A 114 5.93 -20.74 21.61
CA LEU A 114 5.92 -19.36 21.16
C LEU A 114 4.53 -18.91 20.68
N VAL A 115 3.80 -19.76 19.95
CA VAL A 115 2.42 -19.45 19.54
C VAL A 115 1.47 -19.46 20.75
N ALA A 116 1.70 -20.33 21.73
CA ALA A 116 0.91 -20.38 22.95
C ALA A 116 1.08 -19.13 23.83
N ASP A 117 2.32 -18.67 24.01
CA ASP A 117 2.62 -17.41 24.73
C ASP A 117 1.97 -16.21 24.04
N GLU A 118 2.00 -16.17 22.70
CA GLU A 118 1.33 -15.12 21.94
C GLU A 118 -0.20 -15.19 22.06
N ALA A 119 -0.79 -16.39 22.07
CA ALA A 119 -2.22 -16.57 22.29
C ALA A 119 -2.66 -16.06 23.69
N ASP A 120 -1.84 -16.32 24.71
CA ASP A 120 -2.09 -15.87 26.08
C ASP A 120 -1.91 -14.35 26.21
N SER A 121 -0.88 -13.80 25.60
CA SER A 121 -0.67 -12.34 25.50
C SER A 121 -1.85 -11.64 24.82
N ALA A 122 -2.31 -12.17 23.69
CA ALA A 122 -3.48 -11.66 22.95
C ALA A 122 -4.78 -11.77 23.77
N PHE A 123 -4.92 -12.83 24.57
CA PHE A 123 -6.04 -12.99 25.48
C PHE A 123 -6.03 -11.95 26.62
N LEU A 124 -4.87 -11.70 27.22
CA LEU A 124 -4.70 -10.75 28.32
C LEU A 124 -4.83 -9.29 27.86
N SER A 125 -4.41 -8.98 26.63
CA SER A 125 -4.53 -7.65 26.04
C SER A 125 -5.94 -7.32 25.54
N GLY A 126 -6.82 -8.33 25.44
CA GLY A 126 -8.17 -8.17 24.90
C GLY A 126 -8.17 -7.94 23.38
N ALA A 127 -7.25 -8.60 22.67
CA ALA A 127 -7.18 -8.58 21.21
C ALA A 127 -8.46 -9.14 20.56
N ASP A 128 -8.55 -9.05 19.23
CA ASP A 128 -9.74 -9.49 18.52
C ASP A 128 -10.05 -10.98 18.78
N PRO A 129 -11.31 -11.36 19.07
CA PRO A 129 -11.69 -12.74 19.35
C PRO A 129 -11.34 -13.73 18.22
N ALA A 130 -11.31 -13.29 16.96
CA ALA A 130 -10.95 -14.15 15.84
C ALA A 130 -9.44 -14.39 15.78
N GLU A 131 -8.64 -13.41 16.17
CA GLU A 131 -7.18 -13.54 16.31
C GLU A 131 -6.83 -14.51 17.43
N ILE A 132 -7.39 -14.32 18.63
CA ILE A 132 -7.13 -15.19 19.78
C ILE A 132 -7.50 -16.63 19.42
N ARG A 133 -8.64 -16.84 18.76
CA ARG A 133 -9.04 -18.16 18.27
C ARG A 133 -8.07 -18.76 17.26
N ALA A 134 -7.58 -17.97 16.30
CA ALA A 134 -6.63 -18.46 15.31
C ALA A 134 -5.32 -18.93 15.95
N LEU A 135 -4.78 -18.12 16.87
CA LEU A 135 -3.55 -18.44 17.62
C LEU A 135 -3.74 -19.68 18.48
N THR A 136 -4.85 -19.74 19.21
CA THR A 136 -5.21 -20.86 20.09
C THR A 136 -5.31 -22.18 19.33
N VAL A 137 -6.04 -22.18 18.21
CA VAL A 137 -6.25 -23.39 17.37
C VAL A 137 -4.94 -23.87 16.74
N LEU A 138 -4.03 -22.96 16.37
CA LEU A 138 -2.70 -23.35 15.89
C LEU A 138 -1.83 -23.90 17.02
N ALA A 139 -1.84 -23.29 18.21
CA ALA A 139 -1.07 -23.74 19.37
C ALA A 139 -1.45 -25.17 19.76
N GLU A 140 -2.75 -25.47 19.86
CA GLU A 140 -3.25 -26.82 20.12
C GLU A 140 -2.83 -27.82 19.06
N ALA A 141 -2.94 -27.43 17.79
CA ALA A 141 -2.56 -28.28 16.68
C ALA A 141 -1.03 -28.57 16.65
N LEU A 142 -0.22 -27.65 17.18
CA LEU A 142 1.22 -27.85 17.36
C LEU A 142 1.55 -28.68 18.61
N GLY A 143 0.60 -28.88 19.51
CA GLY A 143 0.71 -29.67 20.74
C GLY A 143 0.96 -28.85 22.01
N ALA A 144 0.73 -27.53 21.98
CA ALA A 144 0.78 -26.67 23.15
C ALA A 144 -0.63 -26.41 23.71
N GLU A 145 -0.71 -26.13 25.02
CA GLU A 145 -1.96 -25.84 25.72
C GLU A 145 -1.94 -24.39 26.25
N PRO A 146 -2.35 -23.38 25.45
CA PRO A 146 -2.44 -22.00 25.93
C PRO A 146 -3.61 -21.83 26.92
N GLN A 147 -3.52 -20.88 27.85
CA GLN A 147 -4.63 -20.52 28.74
C GLN A 147 -5.84 -20.01 27.97
N ALA A 148 -5.61 -19.35 26.83
CA ALA A 148 -6.65 -18.93 25.89
C ALA A 148 -7.52 -20.11 25.38
N ALA A 149 -6.98 -21.36 25.38
CA ALA A 149 -7.70 -22.54 24.94
C ALA A 149 -8.98 -22.83 25.74
N ALA A 150 -8.95 -22.55 27.04
CA ALA A 150 -10.10 -22.77 27.91
C ALA A 150 -11.35 -21.97 27.47
N VAL A 151 -11.16 -20.86 26.75
CA VAL A 151 -12.24 -19.98 26.29
C VAL A 151 -12.47 -20.11 24.78
N PHE A 152 -11.40 -20.25 23.99
CA PHE A 152 -11.46 -20.11 22.53
C PHE A 152 -11.37 -21.42 21.74
N SER A 153 -10.94 -22.52 22.36
CA SER A 153 -10.88 -23.84 21.69
C SER A 153 -12.23 -24.55 21.64
N GLY A 154 -13.16 -24.17 22.51
CA GLY A 154 -14.40 -24.91 22.78
C GLY A 154 -15.71 -24.25 22.36
N THR A 155 -15.73 -23.07 21.74
CA THR A 155 -17.01 -22.37 21.48
C THR A 155 -17.73 -22.88 20.21
N PHE A 156 -18.41 -24.03 20.34
CA PHE A 156 -19.77 -24.22 19.82
C PHE A 156 -20.76 -24.15 20.99
N GLN A 157 -20.74 -23.07 21.78
CA GLN A 157 -21.83 -22.85 22.73
C GLN A 157 -21.99 -21.37 23.06
N PRO A 158 -23.04 -20.69 22.55
CA PRO A 158 -23.52 -19.50 23.24
C PRO A 158 -24.03 -19.94 24.61
N THR A 159 -23.35 -19.51 25.67
CA THR A 159 -23.89 -19.55 27.03
C THR A 159 -25.00 -18.50 27.13
N SER A 160 -26.18 -18.84 26.60
CA SER A 160 -27.44 -18.22 26.98
C SER A 160 -27.82 -18.78 28.36
N PRO A 161 -28.27 -17.97 29.33
CA PRO A 161 -28.79 -18.47 30.60
C PRO A 161 -29.98 -19.43 30.36
N PRO A 162 -30.25 -20.39 31.28
CA PRO A 162 -31.27 -21.40 31.09
C PRO A 162 -32.67 -20.76 31.10
N ALA A 163 -33.28 -20.62 29.92
CA ALA A 163 -34.69 -20.30 29.79
C ALA A 163 -35.50 -21.60 29.62
N THR A 164 -36.31 -21.86 30.64
CA THR A 164 -37.40 -22.83 30.74
C THR A 164 -38.16 -23.04 29.41
N VAL A 165 -38.37 -24.31 29.07
CA VAL A 165 -39.21 -24.80 27.97
C VAL A 165 -40.69 -24.42 28.14
N SER A 166 -41.35 -24.04 27.04
CA SER A 166 -42.82 -24.11 26.86
C SER A 166 -43.17 -24.19 25.36
N PRO A 167 -44.26 -24.87 24.95
CA PRO A 167 -44.32 -25.58 23.68
C PRO A 167 -44.84 -24.77 22.47
N THR A 168 -44.34 -25.22 21.32
CA THR A 168 -44.84 -25.24 19.93
C THR A 168 -46.23 -24.66 19.65
N PRO A 169 -46.37 -23.92 18.54
CA PRO A 169 -47.17 -24.48 17.46
C PRO A 169 -46.42 -24.62 16.12
N ASP A 170 -46.75 -25.74 15.49
CA ASP A 170 -46.43 -26.24 14.16
C ASP A 170 -47.15 -25.42 13.08
N LEU A 171 -46.43 -25.00 12.05
CA LEU A 171 -46.98 -24.77 10.72
C LEU A 171 -45.99 -25.25 9.65
N THR A 172 -46.05 -26.55 9.41
CA THR A 172 -45.85 -27.23 8.13
C THR A 172 -45.79 -26.31 6.90
N GLN A 173 -44.63 -26.25 6.22
CA GLN A 173 -44.58 -25.91 4.80
C GLN A 173 -43.71 -26.90 4.01
N THR A 174 -44.43 -27.51 3.07
CA THR A 174 -44.13 -28.47 2.01
C THR A 174 -42.87 -28.20 1.19
N LEU A 175 -42.13 -29.28 0.92
CA LEU A 175 -41.00 -29.40 -0.02
C LEU A 175 -41.37 -29.03 -1.47
N ALA A 176 -40.46 -28.35 -2.18
CA ALA A 176 -40.25 -28.53 -3.62
C ALA A 176 -38.78 -28.23 -3.99
N PRO A 177 -38.14 -29.05 -4.85
CA PRO A 177 -36.73 -28.89 -5.24
C PRO A 177 -36.55 -28.10 -6.56
N LEU A 178 -35.27 -27.87 -6.91
CA LEU A 178 -34.72 -27.33 -8.17
C LEU A 178 -34.64 -25.78 -8.15
N PHE A 179 -33.49 -25.13 -8.32
CA PHE A 179 -32.51 -25.27 -9.39
C PHE A 179 -31.07 -24.97 -8.90
N ALA A 180 -30.10 -25.71 -9.43
CA ALA A 180 -28.69 -25.36 -9.38
C ALA A 180 -28.37 -24.36 -10.49
N VAL A 181 -27.99 -23.13 -10.13
CA VAL A 181 -27.33 -22.19 -11.04
C VAL A 181 -25.85 -22.15 -10.70
N THR A 182 -25.04 -22.69 -11.61
CA THR A 182 -23.58 -22.58 -11.60
C THR A 182 -23.21 -21.15 -12.03
N PRO A 183 -22.46 -20.36 -11.25
CA PRO A 183 -21.90 -19.12 -11.75
C PRO A 183 -20.72 -19.43 -12.68
N THR A 184 -20.91 -19.18 -13.97
CA THR A 184 -19.82 -19.10 -14.94
C THR A 184 -19.00 -17.84 -14.64
N ILE A 185 -17.76 -18.02 -14.19
CA ILE A 185 -16.78 -16.94 -14.03
C ILE A 185 -16.25 -16.51 -15.41
N THR A 186 -16.76 -15.38 -15.90
CA THR A 186 -16.21 -14.67 -17.06
C THR A 186 -15.01 -13.81 -16.58
N PRO A 187 -13.81 -13.94 -17.16
CA PRO A 187 -12.69 -13.07 -16.81
C PRO A 187 -12.94 -11.66 -17.38
N THR A 188 -13.29 -10.73 -16.49
CA THR A 188 -13.32 -9.29 -16.79
C THR A 188 -11.89 -8.77 -16.80
N PRO A 189 -11.43 -8.05 -17.85
CA PRO A 189 -10.11 -7.44 -17.85
C PRO A 189 -10.03 -6.37 -16.75
N GLU A 190 -9.10 -6.56 -15.83
CA GLU A 190 -8.83 -5.70 -14.67
C GLU A 190 -8.25 -4.34 -15.12
N PRO A 191 -8.82 -3.19 -14.71
CA PRO A 191 -8.24 -1.90 -15.02
C PRO A 191 -6.96 -1.69 -14.18
N ILE A 192 -5.84 -1.50 -14.88
CA ILE A 192 -4.55 -1.15 -14.27
C ILE A 192 -4.71 0.21 -13.55
N ALA A 193 -4.58 0.20 -12.22
CA ALA A 193 -4.54 1.41 -11.42
C ALA A 193 -3.29 2.23 -11.76
N THR A 194 -3.50 3.42 -12.33
CA THR A 194 -2.44 4.43 -12.50
C THR A 194 -2.31 5.18 -11.18
N PHE A 195 -1.20 4.97 -10.47
CA PHE A 195 -0.88 5.73 -9.27
C PHE A 195 -0.59 7.19 -9.66
N THR A 196 -1.57 8.06 -9.43
CA THR A 196 -1.37 9.51 -9.48
C THR A 196 -0.66 9.92 -8.19
N PRO A 197 0.48 10.63 -8.23
CA PRO A 197 1.11 11.12 -7.00
C PRO A 197 0.20 12.15 -6.33
N THR A 198 -0.35 11.77 -5.17
CA THR A 198 -1.11 12.67 -4.29
C THR A 198 -0.18 13.78 -3.78
N PRO A 199 -0.56 15.06 -3.85
CA PRO A 199 0.24 16.14 -3.31
C PRO A 199 0.36 15.98 -1.79
N ALA A 200 1.59 16.06 -1.28
CA ALA A 200 1.87 16.10 0.14
C ALA A 200 1.25 17.37 0.74
N ILE A 201 0.19 17.21 1.51
CA ILE A 201 -0.28 18.24 2.44
C ILE A 201 0.69 18.20 3.62
N LEU A 202 1.36 19.33 3.86
CA LEU A 202 2.13 19.57 5.08
C LEU A 202 1.14 19.60 6.26
N VAL A 203 0.91 18.43 6.86
CA VAL A 203 0.35 18.36 8.21
C VAL A 203 1.53 18.51 9.15
N GLU A 204 1.54 19.59 9.91
CA GLU A 204 2.45 19.77 11.03
C GLU A 204 2.10 18.67 12.05
N GLU A 205 2.95 17.64 12.14
CA GLU A 205 2.78 16.55 13.11
C GLU A 205 2.99 17.09 14.51
N THR A 206 1.93 17.66 15.10
CA THR A 206 1.89 17.88 16.53
C THR A 206 1.61 16.54 17.18
N GLU A 207 2.66 15.93 17.72
CA GLU A 207 2.59 14.72 18.53
C GLU A 207 1.78 15.03 19.80
N PHE A 208 0.54 14.54 19.87
CA PHE A 208 -0.31 14.73 21.03
C PHE A 208 -0.08 13.58 22.03
N GLU A 209 0.46 13.90 23.21
CA GLU A 209 0.56 12.94 24.33
C GLU A 209 -0.71 13.01 25.19
N LEU A 210 -1.34 11.86 25.44
CA LEU A 210 -2.53 11.79 26.28
C LEU A 210 -2.15 11.97 27.76
N VAL A 211 -2.30 13.21 28.27
CA VAL A 211 -1.93 13.55 29.66
C VAL A 211 -2.91 12.96 30.69
N SER A 212 -4.23 13.00 30.41
CA SER A 212 -5.22 12.45 31.35
C SER A 212 -6.55 12.10 30.68
N LEU A 213 -7.19 11.04 31.17
CA LEU A 213 -8.52 10.59 30.74
C LEU A 213 -9.41 10.40 31.96
N LEU A 214 -10.42 11.27 32.12
CA LEU A 214 -11.43 11.13 33.18
C LEU A 214 -12.77 10.70 32.58
N ALA A 215 -13.22 9.51 32.95
CA ALA A 215 -14.57 9.05 32.63
C ALA A 215 -15.57 9.67 33.63
N THR A 216 -16.35 10.64 33.17
CA THR A 216 -17.44 11.22 33.98
C THR A 216 -18.77 10.57 33.59
N CYS A 217 -19.50 10.03 34.57
CA CYS A 217 -20.80 9.42 34.34
C CYS A 217 -21.89 10.48 34.58
N ARG A 218 -22.26 11.24 33.53
CA ARG A 218 -23.30 12.28 33.62
C ARG A 218 -24.70 11.79 33.21
N ALA A 219 -24.77 10.80 32.32
CA ALA A 219 -26.01 10.15 31.89
C ALA A 219 -25.71 8.75 31.30
N ALA A 220 -26.55 7.76 31.60
CA ALA A 220 -26.43 6.43 31.01
C ALA A 220 -26.72 6.51 29.49
N GLY A 221 -25.72 6.16 28.66
CA GLY A 221 -25.86 6.04 27.21
C GLY A 221 -25.42 7.25 26.37
N LEU A 222 -24.77 8.26 26.96
CA LEU A 222 -24.16 9.37 26.19
C LEU A 222 -22.65 9.42 26.42
N ILE A 223 -21.87 9.24 25.36
CA ILE A 223 -20.43 9.48 25.37
C ILE A 223 -20.21 10.93 24.94
N SER A 224 -19.66 11.77 25.83
CA SER A 224 -19.28 13.16 25.52
C SER A 224 -17.78 13.30 25.76
N LEU A 225 -17.06 13.70 24.71
CA LEU A 225 -15.62 13.94 24.73
C LEU A 225 -15.39 15.45 24.78
N LEU A 226 -14.63 15.93 25.77
CA LEU A 226 -14.16 17.31 25.83
C LEU A 226 -12.63 17.27 25.89
N ILE A 227 -11.99 17.91 24.92
CA ILE A 227 -10.54 17.94 24.76
C ILE A 227 -10.08 19.32 25.21
N PHE A 228 -9.13 19.37 26.13
CA PHE A 228 -8.56 20.60 26.66
C PHE A 228 -7.04 20.58 26.46
N ASP A 229 -6.45 21.74 26.20
CA ASP A 229 -5.00 21.93 26.21
C ASP A 229 -4.47 22.12 27.65
N GLU A 230 -3.17 22.36 27.79
CA GLU A 230 -2.51 22.65 29.07
C GLU A 230 -3.07 23.89 29.79
N ASN A 231 -3.71 24.81 29.05
CA ASN A 231 -4.31 26.04 29.55
C ASN A 231 -5.79 25.86 29.93
N GLY A 232 -6.37 24.68 29.70
CA GLY A 232 -7.79 24.41 29.93
C GLY A 232 -8.71 24.97 28.83
N GLU A 233 -8.15 25.34 27.68
CA GLU A 233 -8.90 25.83 26.51
C GLU A 233 -9.27 24.65 25.59
N GLY A 234 -10.50 24.68 25.06
CA GLY A 234 -11.00 23.59 24.22
C GLY A 234 -10.36 23.63 22.83
N VAL A 235 -9.75 22.51 22.40
CA VAL A 235 -9.10 22.45 21.07
C VAL A 235 -10.10 21.95 20.01
N PRO A 236 -10.48 22.78 19.02
CA PRO A 236 -11.36 22.35 17.94
C PRO A 236 -10.61 21.54 16.87
N ALA A 237 -11.35 20.71 16.11
CA ALA A 237 -10.89 20.05 14.87
C ALA A 237 -9.79 18.97 15.01
N ILE A 238 -9.70 18.30 16.17
CA ILE A 238 -8.89 17.08 16.32
C ILE A 238 -9.72 15.86 15.90
N GLU A 239 -9.17 15.00 15.05
CA GLU A 239 -9.78 13.71 14.71
C GLU A 239 -9.72 12.80 15.94
N VAL A 240 -10.89 12.36 16.44
CA VAL A 240 -10.97 11.41 17.55
C VAL A 240 -11.60 10.13 17.06
N ARG A 241 -10.88 9.02 17.17
CA ARG A 241 -11.42 7.68 16.92
C ARG A 241 -11.83 7.03 18.22
N VAL A 242 -13.12 6.69 18.30
CA VAL A 242 -13.67 5.95 19.43
C VAL A 242 -14.08 4.57 18.92
N SER A 243 -13.47 3.53 19.51
CA SER A 243 -13.84 2.15 19.26
C SER A 243 -14.47 1.56 20.52
N TRP A 244 -15.63 0.95 20.38
CA TRP A 244 -16.20 0.06 21.40
C TRP A 244 -16.50 -1.30 20.76
N GLY A 245 -16.58 -2.36 21.57
CA GLY A 245 -16.52 -3.77 21.14
C GLY A 245 -17.57 -4.27 20.13
N LEU A 246 -18.43 -3.40 19.59
CA LEU A 246 -19.41 -3.72 18.55
C LEU A 246 -19.45 -2.70 17.37
N GLY A 247 -18.50 -1.75 17.28
CA GLY A 247 -18.43 -0.81 16.15
C GLY A 247 -17.43 0.35 16.33
N THR A 248 -16.99 0.93 15.20
CA THR A 248 -16.13 2.11 15.13
C THR A 248 -16.89 3.30 14.55
N ASP A 249 -16.81 4.47 15.19
CA ASP A 249 -17.28 5.74 14.63
C ASP A 249 -16.10 6.72 14.54
N SER A 250 -16.01 7.43 13.42
CA SER A 250 -14.98 8.43 13.15
C SER A 250 -15.67 9.69 12.65
N ARG A 251 -15.53 10.80 13.38
CA ARG A 251 -16.04 12.11 12.97
C ARG A 251 -15.01 13.20 13.22
#